data_AF-T0YJ63-F1
#
_entry.id   AF-T0YJ63-F1
#
_cell.length_a   1.000
_cell.length_b   1.000
_cell.length_c   1.000
_cell.angle_alpha   90.00
_cell.angle_beta   90.00
_cell.angle_gamma   90.00
#
_symmetry.space_group_name_H-M   'P 1'
#
loop_
_entity.id
_entity.type
_entity.pdbx_description
1 polymer ?
#
loop_
_entity_poly.entity_id
_entity_poly.type
_entity_poly.pdbx_seq_one_letter_code
_entity_poly.pdbx_strand_id
1 'polypeptide(L)'
;MLWSAVQRRSLLWLLLSLWVIFASYLTKVVTAYAYFGGIWLVLLSQRSPRAFLCSPRAMGIYVLGLLPMGLWLGTVGHQDPLQVTGQLADVSDKLLSPDALEPWLLKLGEFPLSILVGLLPSSLWVLRGMISQHSRGISWPLPVKILASMALLNFFPYWIAPHSSPRYVLPEYGLVVLVATYYLIHEPALFQNGILRPERWVVGLVLLGLGVSAVGYPVYQQRVRGDNYARMANQIEALAGPYPIYTLNWSSVGLSVVALIDSRHFDRPAIVNPPSRFTDGLVIAFTPRDLPGNGWAELEGQAEQLMLICRGKVCADPFFHSGRP
;
A
#
# COMPACT_ATOMS: atom_id res chain seq x y z
N MET A 1 3.12 19.92 -5.71
CA MET A 1 4.09 20.65 -6.54
C MET A 1 3.56 20.99 -7.94
N LEU A 2 2.92 20.07 -8.68
CA LEU A 2 2.34 20.36 -10.01
C LEU A 2 1.36 21.57 -9.99
N TRP A 3 0.48 21.63 -9.00
CA TRP A 3 -0.41 22.77 -8.78
C TRP A 3 0.36 24.10 -8.71
N SER A 4 1.43 24.14 -7.91
CA SER A 4 2.29 25.32 -7.75
C SER A 4 2.99 25.69 -9.05
N ALA A 5 3.40 24.70 -9.86
CA ALA A 5 3.98 24.93 -11.18
C ALA A 5 3.01 25.64 -12.12
N VAL A 6 1.75 25.22 -12.12
CA VAL A 6 0.68 25.84 -12.90
C VAL A 6 0.38 27.26 -12.41
N GLN A 7 0.19 27.46 -11.10
CA GLN A 7 -0.13 28.77 -10.54
C GLN A 7 0.98 29.80 -10.79
N ARG A 8 2.24 29.36 -10.69
CA ARG A 8 3.43 30.22 -10.91
C ARG A 8 3.89 30.24 -12.37
N ARG A 9 3.27 29.46 -13.26
CA ARG A 9 3.72 29.20 -14.64
C ARG A 9 5.22 28.90 -14.74
N SER A 10 5.74 28.09 -13.81
CA SER A 10 7.16 27.87 -13.62
C SER A 10 7.59 26.47 -14.05
N LEU A 11 8.52 26.41 -15.02
CA LEU A 11 9.10 25.17 -15.51
C LEU A 11 9.96 24.46 -14.46
N LEU A 12 10.59 25.22 -13.55
CA LEU A 12 11.36 24.65 -12.45
C LEU A 12 10.47 23.83 -11.52
N TRP A 13 9.33 24.38 -11.10
CA TRP A 13 8.37 23.66 -10.25
C TRP A 13 7.75 22.46 -10.98
N LEU A 14 7.59 22.53 -12.31
CA LEU A 14 7.15 21.39 -13.11
C LEU A 14 8.21 20.28 -13.09
N LEU A 15 9.48 20.61 -13.34
CA LEU A 15 10.59 19.66 -13.28
C LEU A 15 10.69 19.04 -11.88
N LEU A 16 10.69 19.84 -10.82
CA LEU A 16 10.73 19.36 -9.44
C LEU A 16 9.56 18.41 -9.14
N SER A 17 8.37 18.67 -9.68
CA SER A 17 7.24 17.74 -9.51
C SER A 17 7.53 16.37 -10.11
N LEU A 18 8.15 16.32 -11.30
CA LEU A 18 8.52 15.07 -11.98
C LEU A 18 9.60 14.31 -11.21
N TRP A 19 10.60 15.00 -10.67
CA TRP A 19 11.62 14.40 -9.82
C TRP A 19 11.05 13.83 -8.53
N VAL A 20 10.10 14.52 -7.89
CA VAL A 20 9.42 14.01 -6.70
C VAL A 20 8.57 12.78 -7.01
N ILE A 21 7.96 12.72 -8.19
CA ILE A 21 7.21 11.52 -8.61
C ILE A 21 8.14 10.36 -8.89
N PHE A 22 9.29 10.62 -9.52
CA PHE A 22 10.31 9.59 -9.69
C PHE A 22 10.83 9.08 -8.34
N ALA A 23 11.12 9.97 -7.39
CA ALA A 23 11.50 9.57 -6.04
C ALA A 23 10.38 8.75 -5.35
N SER A 24 9.12 9.16 -5.51
CA SER A 24 7.95 8.42 -5.00
C SER A 24 7.84 7.03 -5.63
N TYR A 25 8.07 6.92 -6.93
CA TYR A 25 8.11 5.65 -7.66
C TYR A 25 9.14 4.69 -7.07
N LEU A 26 10.36 5.16 -6.79
CA LEU A 26 11.41 4.35 -6.17
C LEU A 26 11.03 3.83 -4.76
N THR A 27 10.11 4.50 -4.06
CA THR A 27 9.72 4.12 -2.68
C THR A 27 8.51 3.22 -2.57
N LYS A 28 7.55 3.28 -3.52
CA LYS A 28 6.25 2.64 -3.33
C LYS A 28 5.86 1.74 -4.50
N VAL A 29 5.56 2.30 -5.68
CA VAL A 29 5.30 1.57 -6.94
C VAL A 29 4.96 2.54 -8.09
N VAL A 30 4.71 2.01 -9.29
CA VAL A 30 4.19 2.72 -10.49
C VAL A 30 2.96 3.61 -10.25
N THR A 31 2.15 3.35 -9.21
CA THR A 31 0.93 4.14 -8.92
C THR A 31 1.21 5.63 -8.64
N ALA A 32 2.44 6.00 -8.26
CA ALA A 32 2.86 7.40 -8.14
C ALA A 32 2.64 8.19 -9.44
N TYR A 33 2.90 7.58 -10.59
CA TYR A 33 2.67 8.19 -11.89
C TYR A 33 1.18 8.27 -12.23
N ALA A 34 0.37 7.29 -11.83
CA ALA A 34 -1.08 7.35 -11.98
C ALA A 34 -1.67 8.53 -11.18
N TYR A 35 -1.20 8.74 -9.95
CA TYR A 35 -1.58 9.89 -9.12
C TYR A 35 -1.26 11.23 -9.78
N PHE A 36 -0.04 11.36 -10.32
CA PHE A 36 0.33 12.56 -11.05
C PHE A 36 -0.52 12.75 -12.30
N GLY A 37 -0.74 11.68 -13.06
CA GLY A 37 -1.58 11.68 -14.26
C GLY A 37 -3.00 12.17 -13.96
N GLY A 38 -3.63 11.67 -12.89
CA GLY A 38 -4.95 12.14 -12.46
C GLY A 38 -4.97 13.63 -12.15
N ILE A 39 -4.01 14.13 -11.36
CA ILE A 39 -3.90 15.57 -11.06
C ILE A 39 -3.67 16.39 -12.34
N TRP A 40 -2.80 15.90 -13.23
CA TRP A 40 -2.47 16.55 -14.50
C TRP A 40 -3.69 16.64 -15.42
N LEU A 41 -4.47 15.57 -15.57
CA LEU A 41 -5.71 15.55 -16.36
C LEU A 41 -6.74 16.55 -15.83
N VAL A 42 -6.93 16.61 -14.51
CA VAL A 42 -7.84 17.59 -13.91
C VAL A 42 -7.36 19.02 -14.20
N LEU A 43 -6.07 19.29 -14.10
CA LEU A 43 -5.52 20.62 -14.45
C LEU A 43 -5.66 20.93 -15.94
N LEU A 44 -5.46 19.96 -16.82
CA LEU A 44 -5.68 20.14 -18.25
C LEU A 44 -7.14 20.47 -18.59
N SER A 45 -8.12 20.02 -17.80
CA SER A 45 -9.52 20.40 -18.02
C SER A 45 -9.74 21.92 -17.87
N GLN A 46 -8.85 22.62 -17.16
CA GLN A 46 -8.92 24.05 -16.92
C GLN A 46 -8.23 24.85 -18.03
N ARG A 47 -8.90 25.90 -18.55
CA ARG A 47 -8.41 26.69 -19.69
C ARG A 47 -7.07 27.38 -19.44
N SER A 48 -6.88 28.00 -18.27
CA SER A 48 -5.64 28.73 -17.93
C SER A 48 -4.43 27.78 -17.74
N PRO A 49 -4.52 26.72 -16.91
CA PRO A 49 -3.45 25.73 -16.76
C PRO A 49 -3.08 25.00 -18.06
N ARG A 50 -4.06 24.67 -18.90
CA ARG A 50 -3.85 23.92 -20.16
C ARG A 50 -2.81 24.58 -21.06
N ALA A 51 -2.87 25.89 -21.23
CA ALA A 51 -1.93 26.62 -22.09
C ALA A 51 -0.47 26.47 -21.62
N PHE A 52 -0.23 26.47 -20.30
CA PHE A 52 1.10 26.26 -19.73
C PHE A 52 1.53 24.79 -19.86
N LEU A 53 0.67 23.86 -19.43
CA LEU A 53 0.97 22.43 -19.40
C LEU A 53 1.18 21.83 -20.79
N CYS A 54 0.53 22.36 -21.82
CA CYS A 54 0.69 21.94 -23.22
C CYS A 54 1.73 22.74 -24.01
N SER A 55 2.45 23.66 -23.37
CA SER A 55 3.47 24.46 -24.06
C SER A 55 4.64 23.58 -24.53
N PRO A 56 5.32 23.91 -25.65
CA PRO A 56 6.50 23.17 -26.11
C PRO A 56 7.61 23.07 -25.05
N ARG A 57 7.73 24.10 -24.20
CA ARG A 57 8.68 24.10 -23.08
C ARG A 57 8.29 23.09 -22.00
N ALA A 58 7.00 23.01 -21.65
CA ALA A 58 6.52 22.00 -20.71
C ALA A 58 6.70 20.58 -21.27
N MET A 59 6.50 20.38 -22.58
CA MET A 59 6.79 19.11 -23.26
C MET A 59 8.26 18.70 -23.10
N GLY A 60 9.19 19.63 -23.33
CA GLY A 60 10.61 19.40 -23.07
C GLY A 60 10.89 18.99 -21.62
N ILE A 61 10.21 19.60 -20.65
CA ILE A 61 10.34 19.22 -19.23
C ILE A 61 9.76 17.83 -18.94
N TYR A 62 8.64 17.43 -19.56
CA TYR A 62 8.13 16.06 -19.40
C TYR A 62 9.12 15.03 -19.95
N VAL A 63 9.71 15.28 -21.13
CA VAL A 63 10.75 14.41 -21.70
C VAL A 63 11.94 14.32 -20.75
N LEU A 64 12.44 15.45 -20.25
CA LEU A 64 13.54 15.47 -19.27
C LEU A 64 13.18 14.73 -17.97
N GLY A 65 11.94 14.85 -17.50
CA GLY A 65 11.47 14.16 -16.29
C GLY A 65 11.26 12.65 -16.46
N LEU A 66 11.16 12.16 -17.69
CA LEU A 66 11.15 10.71 -17.98
C LEU A 66 12.55 10.11 -18.06
N LEU A 67 13.61 10.92 -18.23
CA LEU A 67 14.99 10.42 -18.31
C LEU A 67 15.41 9.62 -17.06
N PRO A 68 15.18 10.07 -15.81
CA PRO A 68 15.55 9.28 -14.64
C PRO A 68 14.88 7.90 -14.60
N MET A 69 13.61 7.83 -15.01
CA MET A 69 12.88 6.57 -15.11
C MET A 69 13.48 5.65 -16.18
N GLY A 70 13.77 6.19 -17.37
CA GLY A 70 14.40 5.43 -18.44
C GLY A 70 15.79 4.90 -18.05
N LEU A 71 16.58 5.73 -17.37
CA LEU A 71 17.90 5.34 -16.85
C LEU A 71 17.79 4.25 -15.78
N TRP A 72 16.85 4.37 -14.84
CA TRP A 72 16.63 3.36 -13.81
C TRP A 72 16.16 2.03 -14.39
N LEU A 73 15.21 2.05 -15.33
CA LEU A 73 14.74 0.85 -16.01
C LEU A 73 15.85 0.20 -16.86
N GLY A 74 16.67 1.01 -17.54
CA GLY A 74 17.79 0.51 -18.34
C GLY A 74 18.98 -0.03 -17.54
N THR A 75 19.08 0.30 -16.25
CA THR A 75 20.19 -0.14 -15.38
C THR A 75 19.72 -1.18 -14.37
N VAL A 76 18.91 -0.77 -13.40
CA VAL A 76 18.42 -1.63 -12.30
C VAL A 76 17.33 -2.57 -12.80
N GLY A 77 16.35 -2.04 -13.54
CA GLY A 77 15.23 -2.83 -14.05
C GLY A 77 15.65 -3.92 -15.05
N HIS A 78 16.77 -3.72 -15.76
CA HIS A 78 17.34 -4.74 -16.65
C HIS A 78 18.01 -5.88 -15.89
N GLN A 79 18.61 -5.59 -14.73
CA GLN A 79 19.27 -6.59 -13.89
C GLN A 79 18.28 -7.44 -13.10
N ASP A 80 17.10 -6.88 -12.76
CA ASP A 80 16.01 -7.62 -12.11
C ASP A 80 14.66 -7.37 -12.82
N PRO A 81 14.39 -8.07 -13.93
CA PRO A 81 13.14 -7.95 -14.67
C PRO A 81 11.91 -8.37 -13.85
N LEU A 82 12.09 -9.23 -12.84
CA LEU A 82 11.01 -9.69 -11.97
C LEU A 82 10.52 -8.56 -11.07
N GLN A 83 11.40 -7.66 -10.64
CA GLN A 83 11.01 -6.49 -9.87
C GLN A 83 10.12 -5.53 -10.68
N VAL A 84 10.42 -5.30 -11.96
CA VAL A 84 9.64 -4.39 -12.81
C VAL A 84 8.33 -5.04 -13.26
N THR A 85 8.38 -6.28 -13.74
CA THR A 85 7.20 -7.00 -14.21
C THR A 85 6.26 -7.37 -13.06
N GLY A 86 6.81 -7.71 -11.88
CA GLY A 86 6.05 -7.98 -10.66
C GLY A 86 5.24 -6.77 -10.17
N GLN A 87 5.75 -5.55 -10.32
CA GLN A 87 4.99 -4.33 -9.98
C GLN A 87 3.77 -4.13 -10.89
N LEU A 88 3.93 -4.37 -12.20
CA LEU A 88 2.83 -4.24 -13.16
C LEU A 88 1.83 -5.40 -13.02
N ALA A 89 2.32 -6.62 -12.75
CA ALA A 89 1.50 -7.77 -12.46
C ALA A 89 0.66 -7.54 -11.19
N ASP A 90 1.25 -7.07 -10.08
CA ASP A 90 0.53 -6.74 -8.85
C ASP A 90 -0.58 -5.70 -9.06
N VAL A 91 -0.32 -4.66 -9.87
CA VAL A 91 -1.35 -3.67 -10.22
C VAL A 91 -2.45 -4.29 -11.09
N SER A 92 -2.07 -5.14 -12.05
CA SER A 92 -3.01 -5.80 -12.97
C SER A 92 -3.89 -6.81 -12.23
N ASP A 93 -3.31 -7.63 -11.36
CA ASP A 93 -4.02 -8.61 -10.54
C ASP A 93 -5.05 -7.92 -9.63
N LYS A 94 -4.70 -6.76 -9.06
CA LYS A 94 -5.64 -5.96 -8.25
C LYS A 94 -6.82 -5.41 -9.04
N LEU A 95 -6.67 -5.18 -10.34
CA LEU A 95 -7.68 -4.59 -11.22
C LEU A 95 -8.50 -5.63 -11.98
N LEU A 96 -7.87 -6.76 -12.33
CA LEU A 96 -8.38 -7.71 -13.32
C LEU A 96 -8.65 -9.10 -12.73
N SER A 97 -8.44 -9.31 -11.42
CA SER A 97 -8.80 -10.59 -10.81
C SER A 97 -10.26 -10.91 -11.09
N PRO A 98 -10.56 -12.11 -11.63
CA PRO A 98 -11.91 -12.56 -11.92
C PRO A 98 -12.62 -12.91 -10.62
N ASP A 99 -12.99 -11.88 -9.85
CA ASP A 99 -13.87 -12.05 -8.72
C ASP A 99 -15.30 -12.27 -9.24
N ALA A 100 -16.08 -13.05 -8.49
CA ALA A 100 -17.51 -13.13 -8.75
C ALA A 100 -18.14 -11.72 -8.66
N LEU A 101 -19.11 -11.45 -9.52
CA LEU A 101 -19.77 -10.13 -9.63
C LEU A 101 -20.33 -9.66 -8.28
N GLU A 102 -20.85 -10.57 -7.47
CA GLU A 102 -21.45 -10.28 -6.16
C GLU A 102 -20.44 -9.69 -5.15
N PRO A 103 -19.31 -10.35 -4.83
CA PRO A 103 -18.24 -9.75 -4.01
C PRO A 103 -17.79 -8.38 -4.50
N TRP A 104 -17.66 -8.20 -5.81
CA TRP A 104 -17.28 -6.91 -6.38
C TRP A 104 -18.34 -5.82 -6.15
N LEU A 105 -19.63 -6.13 -6.30
CA LEU A 105 -20.72 -5.18 -6.01
C LEU A 105 -20.79 -4.80 -4.52
N LEU A 106 -20.61 -5.77 -3.62
CA LEU A 106 -20.53 -5.50 -2.18
C LEU A 106 -19.37 -4.57 -1.86
N LYS A 107 -18.21 -4.81 -2.51
CA LYS A 107 -17.01 -3.98 -2.35
C LYS A 107 -17.23 -2.52 -2.72
N LEU A 108 -18.03 -2.21 -3.74
CA LEU A 108 -18.33 -0.83 -4.13
C LEU A 108 -19.00 -0.03 -2.99
N GLY A 109 -19.81 -0.69 -2.15
CA GLY A 109 -20.41 -0.07 -0.96
C GLY A 109 -19.49 -0.13 0.26
N GLU A 110 -18.85 -1.27 0.49
CA GLU A 110 -17.99 -1.51 1.64
C GLU A 110 -16.77 -0.59 1.66
N PHE A 111 -16.14 -0.37 0.50
CA PHE A 111 -14.90 0.41 0.41
C PHE A 111 -15.05 1.86 0.92
N PRO A 112 -15.97 2.70 0.41
CA PRO A 112 -16.15 4.05 0.93
C PRO A 112 -16.64 4.04 2.39
N LEU A 113 -17.48 3.07 2.78
CA LEU A 113 -17.95 2.95 4.16
C LEU A 113 -16.80 2.65 5.12
N SER A 114 -15.90 1.73 4.76
CA SER A 114 -14.72 1.38 5.57
C SER A 114 -13.79 2.58 5.77
N ILE A 115 -13.66 3.46 4.78
CA ILE A 115 -12.92 4.72 4.90
C ILE A 115 -13.64 5.68 5.84
N LEU A 116 -14.96 5.86 5.68
CA LEU A 116 -15.75 6.73 6.56
C LEU A 116 -15.67 6.26 8.02
N VAL A 117 -15.78 4.96 8.26
CA VAL A 117 -15.66 4.34 9.59
C VAL A 117 -14.24 4.47 10.14
N GLY A 118 -13.22 4.20 9.32
CA GLY A 118 -11.82 4.34 9.71
C GLY A 118 -11.39 5.77 10.03
N LEU A 119 -12.13 6.76 9.52
CA LEU A 119 -11.92 8.18 9.80
C LEU A 119 -12.86 8.76 10.86
N LEU A 120 -13.61 7.91 11.58
CA LEU A 120 -14.40 8.38 12.72
C LEU A 120 -13.49 8.93 13.83
N PRO A 121 -13.91 10.01 14.53
CA PRO A 121 -15.17 10.74 14.36
C PRO A 121 -15.12 11.84 13.29
N SER A 122 -13.96 12.13 12.70
CA SER A 122 -13.74 13.23 11.75
C SER A 122 -14.70 13.21 10.56
N SER A 123 -14.99 12.02 10.02
CA SER A 123 -15.93 11.83 8.91
C SER A 123 -17.35 12.31 9.24
N LEU A 124 -17.85 12.12 10.47
CA LEU A 124 -19.19 12.59 10.89
C LEU A 124 -19.28 14.12 10.89
N TRP A 125 -18.23 14.80 11.35
CA TRP A 125 -18.19 16.25 11.38
C TRP A 125 -18.18 16.84 9.98
N VAL A 126 -17.41 16.24 9.08
CA VAL A 126 -17.38 16.62 7.67
C VAL A 126 -18.75 16.40 7.04
N LEU A 127 -19.38 15.23 7.23
CA LEU A 127 -20.72 14.94 6.70
C LEU A 127 -21.77 15.93 7.20
N ARG A 128 -21.77 16.26 8.49
CA ARG A 128 -22.65 17.29 9.05
C ARG A 128 -22.44 18.64 8.38
N GLY A 129 -21.18 19.04 8.16
CA GLY A 129 -20.87 20.29 7.47
C GLY A 129 -21.27 20.27 6.00
N MET A 130 -21.12 19.14 5.31
CA MET A 130 -21.62 18.97 3.94
C MET A 130 -23.13 19.18 3.85
N ILE A 131 -23.89 18.54 4.74
CA ILE A 131 -25.36 18.63 4.79
C ILE A 131 -25.80 20.07 5.07
N SER A 132 -25.23 20.69 6.11
CA SER A 132 -25.61 22.05 6.52
C SER A 132 -25.30 23.10 5.44
N GLN A 133 -24.15 23.01 4.78
CA GLN A 133 -23.81 23.92 3.68
C GLN A 133 -24.68 23.73 2.46
N HIS A 134 -25.03 22.48 2.14
CA HIS A 134 -25.96 22.18 1.05
C HIS A 134 -27.33 22.82 1.32
N SER A 135 -27.85 22.68 2.55
CA SER A 135 -29.10 23.32 2.97
C SER A 135 -29.05 24.86 2.93
N ARG A 136 -27.86 25.46 3.13
CA ARG A 136 -27.64 26.92 3.03
C ARG A 136 -27.37 27.41 1.61
N GLY A 137 -27.31 26.53 0.61
CA GLY A 137 -27.03 26.89 -0.78
C GLY A 137 -25.61 27.41 -1.02
N ILE A 138 -24.64 27.07 -0.15
CA ILE A 138 -23.25 27.50 -0.31
C ILE A 138 -22.62 26.75 -1.47
N SER A 139 -22.25 27.47 -2.52
CA SER A 139 -21.56 26.89 -3.67
C SER A 139 -20.06 26.77 -3.43
N TRP A 140 -19.45 25.71 -3.99
CA TRP A 140 -18.00 25.55 -3.91
C TRP A 140 -17.26 26.56 -4.80
N PRO A 141 -16.24 27.25 -4.27
CA PRO A 141 -15.35 28.06 -5.10
C PRO A 141 -14.54 27.14 -6.03
N LEU A 142 -14.08 27.70 -7.16
CA LEU A 142 -13.37 26.94 -8.19
C LEU A 142 -12.18 26.13 -7.67
N PRO A 143 -11.29 26.64 -6.77
CA PRO A 143 -10.19 25.84 -6.23
C PRO A 143 -10.64 24.59 -5.48
N VAL A 144 -11.75 24.67 -4.74
CA VAL A 144 -12.31 23.52 -4.00
C VAL A 144 -12.89 22.50 -4.97
N LYS A 145 -13.61 22.94 -6.01
CA LYS A 145 -14.08 22.07 -7.09
C LYS A 145 -12.91 21.31 -7.73
N ILE A 146 -11.82 22.01 -8.04
CA ILE A 146 -10.66 21.39 -8.67
C ILE A 146 -9.98 20.38 -7.72
N LEU A 147 -9.78 20.73 -6.44
CA LEU A 147 -9.23 19.81 -5.43
C LEU A 147 -10.11 18.57 -5.25
N ALA A 148 -11.43 18.75 -5.18
CA ALA A 148 -12.37 17.64 -5.09
C ALA A 148 -12.32 16.75 -6.34
N SER A 149 -12.23 17.33 -7.54
CA SER A 149 -12.04 16.56 -8.78
C SER A 149 -10.71 15.80 -8.79
N MET A 150 -9.64 16.37 -8.26
CA MET A 150 -8.35 15.68 -8.12
C MET A 150 -8.44 14.50 -7.16
N ALA A 151 -9.09 14.67 -6.01
CA ALA A 151 -9.32 13.58 -5.07
C ALA A 151 -10.18 12.49 -5.72
N LEU A 152 -11.35 12.83 -6.27
CA LEU A 152 -12.27 11.89 -6.91
C LEU A 152 -11.63 11.08 -8.04
N LEU A 153 -10.90 11.74 -8.95
CA LEU A 153 -10.31 11.05 -10.09
C LEU A 153 -9.21 10.07 -9.68
N ASN A 154 -8.42 10.41 -8.66
CA ASN A 154 -7.39 9.52 -8.14
C ASN A 154 -7.98 8.39 -7.28
N PHE A 155 -9.07 8.68 -6.56
CA PHE A 155 -9.77 7.73 -5.71
C PHE A 155 -10.40 6.60 -6.54
N PHE A 156 -10.93 6.97 -7.72
CA PHE A 156 -11.76 6.12 -8.54
C PHE A 156 -11.13 4.77 -8.91
N PRO A 157 -9.87 4.69 -9.40
CA PRO A 157 -9.18 3.41 -9.64
C PRO A 157 -9.16 2.48 -8.43
N TYR A 158 -8.98 3.01 -7.22
CA TYR A 158 -8.98 2.19 -6.01
C TYR A 158 -10.39 1.77 -5.61
N TRP A 159 -11.38 2.61 -5.83
CA TRP A 159 -12.76 2.29 -5.51
C TRP A 159 -13.31 1.13 -6.35
N ILE A 160 -12.98 1.08 -7.64
CA ILE A 160 -13.46 0.04 -8.55
C ILE A 160 -12.63 -1.25 -8.52
N ALA A 161 -11.42 -1.19 -7.98
CA ALA A 161 -10.50 -2.32 -7.94
C ALA A 161 -10.94 -3.35 -6.88
N PRO A 162 -11.21 -4.62 -7.26
CA PRO A 162 -11.72 -5.65 -6.35
C PRO A 162 -10.83 -5.86 -5.12
N HIS A 163 -9.51 -5.92 -5.32
CA HIS A 163 -8.53 -6.22 -4.27
C HIS A 163 -7.89 -4.98 -3.64
N SER A 164 -8.58 -3.83 -3.72
CA SER A 164 -8.12 -2.62 -3.07
C SER A 164 -8.44 -2.61 -1.57
N SER A 165 -7.62 -1.90 -0.81
CA SER A 165 -7.83 -1.66 0.62
C SER A 165 -7.69 -0.17 0.93
N PRO A 166 -8.35 0.34 1.99
CA PRO A 166 -8.30 1.74 2.38
C PRO A 166 -6.89 2.32 2.54
N ARG A 167 -5.89 1.49 2.87
CA ARG A 167 -4.48 1.91 2.96
C ARG A 167 -3.87 2.37 1.63
N TYR A 168 -4.44 1.95 0.49
CA TYR A 168 -3.90 2.30 -0.83
C TYR A 168 -4.24 3.74 -1.25
N VAL A 169 -5.33 4.31 -0.74
CA VAL A 169 -5.74 5.71 -0.96
C VAL A 169 -5.11 6.69 0.04
N LEU A 170 -4.25 6.22 0.95
CA LEU A 170 -3.54 7.06 1.92
C LEU A 170 -2.85 8.29 1.30
N PRO A 171 -2.20 8.21 0.12
CA PRO A 171 -1.61 9.39 -0.53
C PRO A 171 -2.63 10.51 -0.85
N GLU A 172 -3.91 10.17 -1.02
CA GLU A 172 -4.98 11.14 -1.32
C GLU A 172 -5.50 11.86 -0.09
N TYR A 173 -5.21 11.35 1.12
CA TYR A 173 -5.77 11.92 2.34
C TYR A 173 -5.41 13.40 2.46
N GLY A 174 -4.25 13.84 1.97
CA GLY A 174 -3.91 15.26 1.91
C GLY A 174 -4.90 16.10 1.08
N LEU A 175 -5.32 15.62 -0.09
CA LEU A 175 -6.30 16.32 -0.93
C LEU A 175 -7.70 16.28 -0.30
N VAL A 176 -8.10 15.11 0.21
CA VAL A 176 -9.40 14.92 0.89
C VAL A 176 -9.49 15.81 2.12
N VAL A 177 -8.44 15.91 2.93
CA VAL A 177 -8.37 16.76 4.12
C VAL A 177 -8.53 18.23 3.77
N LEU A 178 -7.94 18.71 2.66
CA LEU A 178 -8.12 20.10 2.23
C LEU A 178 -9.57 20.40 1.87
N VAL A 179 -10.26 19.48 1.17
CA VAL A 179 -11.69 19.61 0.85
C VAL A 179 -12.55 19.52 2.11
N ALA A 180 -12.27 18.57 3.00
CA ALA A 180 -12.94 18.43 4.28
C ALA A 180 -12.78 19.67 5.17
N THR A 181 -11.59 20.27 5.19
CA THR A 181 -11.29 21.49 5.96
C THR A 181 -12.14 22.66 5.49
N TYR A 182 -12.40 22.77 4.18
CA TYR A 182 -13.33 23.78 3.65
C TYR A 182 -14.72 23.63 4.28
N TYR A 183 -15.21 22.38 4.42
CA TYR A 183 -16.49 22.13 5.04
C TYR A 183 -16.53 22.50 6.53
N LEU A 184 -15.47 22.17 7.25
CA LEU A 184 -15.40 22.44 8.68
C LEU A 184 -15.32 23.95 8.95
N ILE A 185 -14.43 24.68 8.29
CA ILE A 185 -14.22 26.13 8.54
C ILE A 185 -15.49 26.96 8.31
N HIS A 186 -16.32 26.58 7.34
CA HIS A 186 -17.58 27.26 7.05
C HIS A 186 -18.76 26.77 7.89
N GLU A 187 -18.51 25.94 8.91
CA GLU A 187 -19.47 25.60 9.95
C GLU A 187 -19.13 26.25 11.29
N PRO A 188 -19.47 27.54 11.47
CA PRO A 188 -19.13 28.28 12.69
C PRO A 188 -19.73 27.65 13.95
N ALA A 189 -20.88 26.99 13.85
CA ALA A 189 -21.51 26.30 14.97
C ALA A 189 -20.67 25.15 15.56
N LEU A 190 -19.78 24.53 14.77
CA LEU A 190 -18.90 23.46 15.26
C LEU A 190 -17.74 24.02 16.11
N PHE A 191 -17.24 25.21 15.76
CA PHE A 191 -16.13 25.86 16.45
C PHE A 191 -16.60 26.76 17.61
N GLN A 192 -17.66 27.55 17.41
CA GLN A 192 -18.18 28.49 18.40
C GLN A 192 -18.76 27.81 19.64
N ASN A 193 -19.40 26.64 19.47
CA ASN A 193 -19.92 25.86 20.59
C ASN A 193 -18.84 25.02 21.31
N GLY A 194 -17.56 25.14 20.89
CA GLY A 194 -16.44 24.42 21.50
C GLY A 194 -16.42 22.90 21.27
N ILE A 195 -17.26 22.40 20.36
CA ILE A 195 -17.41 20.96 20.04
C ILE A 195 -16.18 20.45 19.26
N LEU A 196 -15.73 21.21 18.27
CA LEU A 196 -14.46 20.99 17.59
C LEU A 196 -13.42 21.94 18.16
N ARG A 197 -12.63 21.44 19.13
CA ARG A 197 -11.33 21.99 19.48
C ARG A 197 -10.25 21.11 18.86
N PRO A 198 -9.80 21.41 17.62
CA PRO A 198 -8.90 20.54 16.87
C PRO A 198 -7.64 20.20 17.68
N GLU A 199 -7.15 21.14 18.49
CA GLU A 199 -5.98 20.95 19.33
C GLU A 199 -6.20 19.83 20.36
N ARG A 200 -7.37 19.81 21.02
CA ARG A 200 -7.71 18.77 22.00
C ARG A 200 -7.94 17.42 21.35
N TRP A 201 -8.55 17.40 20.16
CA TRP A 201 -8.77 16.17 19.40
C TRP A 201 -7.46 15.57 18.90
N VAL A 202 -6.56 16.39 18.35
CA VAL A 202 -5.23 15.95 17.92
C VAL A 202 -4.45 15.42 19.11
N VAL A 203 -4.39 16.17 20.22
CA VAL A 203 -3.71 15.70 21.44
C VAL A 203 -4.35 14.40 21.94
N GLY A 204 -5.68 14.32 22.00
CA GLY A 204 -6.39 13.12 22.45
C GLY A 204 -6.12 11.89 21.57
N LEU A 205 -6.15 12.04 20.25
CA LEU A 205 -5.87 10.96 19.30
C LEU A 205 -4.40 10.55 19.34
N VAL A 206 -3.46 11.50 19.49
CA VAL A 206 -2.04 11.20 19.66
C VAL A 206 -1.81 10.43 20.96
N LEU A 207 -2.39 10.88 22.08
CA LEU A 207 -2.28 10.19 23.37
C LEU A 207 -2.91 8.79 23.32
N LEU A 208 -4.06 8.64 22.66
CA LEU A 208 -4.70 7.33 22.44
C LEU A 208 -3.81 6.43 21.59
N GLY A 209 -3.28 6.94 20.47
CA GLY A 209 -2.39 6.20 19.59
C GLY A 209 -1.11 5.76 20.31
N LEU A 210 -0.52 6.65 21.12
CA LEU A 210 0.62 6.34 21.98
C LEU A 210 0.26 5.27 23.01
N GLY A 211 -0.90 5.36 23.67
CA GLY A 211 -1.36 4.35 24.62
C GLY A 211 -1.57 2.98 23.97
N VAL A 212 -2.22 2.94 22.80
CA VAL A 212 -2.37 1.72 22.00
C VAL A 212 -1.01 1.17 21.56
N SER A 213 -0.07 2.02 21.18
CA SER A 213 1.26 1.59 20.72
C SER A 213 2.17 1.14 21.86
N ALA A 214 2.07 1.77 23.03
CA ALA A 214 2.91 1.47 24.19
C ALA A 214 2.42 0.25 24.98
N VAL A 215 1.10 -0.02 24.98
CA VAL A 215 0.50 -1.11 25.77
C VAL A 215 -0.19 -2.13 24.88
N GLY A 216 -1.07 -1.68 23.99
CA GLY A 216 -1.85 -2.56 23.12
C GLY A 216 -0.98 -3.34 22.15
N TYR A 217 -0.01 -2.69 21.50
CA TYR A 217 0.85 -3.32 20.52
C TYR A 217 1.78 -4.38 21.12
N PRO A 218 2.47 -4.16 22.27
CA PRO A 218 3.22 -5.23 22.93
C PRO A 218 2.36 -6.42 23.35
N VAL A 219 1.15 -6.19 23.88
CA VAL A 219 0.23 -7.29 24.24
C VAL A 219 -0.22 -8.06 23.00
N TYR A 220 -0.56 -7.36 21.92
CA TYR A 220 -0.89 -7.97 20.64
C TYR A 220 0.29 -8.74 20.06
N GLN A 221 1.50 -8.18 20.14
CA GLN A 221 2.71 -8.84 19.70
C GLN A 221 2.93 -10.10 20.53
N GLN A 222 2.86 -10.07 21.85
CA GLN A 222 3.02 -11.27 22.67
C GLN A 222 1.95 -12.33 22.36
N ARG A 223 0.67 -11.95 22.37
CA ARG A 223 -0.43 -12.92 22.30
C ARG A 223 -0.81 -13.40 20.91
N VAL A 224 -0.54 -12.60 19.87
CA VAL A 224 -1.06 -12.85 18.51
C VAL A 224 0.03 -13.01 17.46
N ARG A 225 1.19 -12.35 17.57
CA ARG A 225 2.22 -12.40 16.50
C ARG A 225 3.56 -12.99 16.93
N GLY A 226 4.22 -12.44 17.94
CA GLY A 226 5.51 -12.83 18.47
C GLY A 226 5.61 -14.30 18.89
N ASP A 227 4.75 -14.76 19.79
CA ASP A 227 4.77 -16.16 20.23
C ASP A 227 4.43 -17.13 19.09
N ASN A 228 3.57 -16.70 18.15
CA ASN A 228 3.22 -17.48 16.96
C ASN A 228 4.41 -17.63 16.01
N TYR A 229 5.09 -16.53 15.68
CA TYR A 229 6.26 -16.56 14.80
C TYR A 229 7.43 -17.31 15.46
N ALA A 230 7.59 -17.19 16.78
CA ALA A 230 8.57 -17.97 17.53
C ALA A 230 8.28 -19.47 17.51
N ARG A 231 7.02 -19.88 17.65
CA ARG A 231 6.60 -21.29 17.53
C ARG A 231 6.82 -21.82 16.12
N MET A 232 6.41 -21.07 15.10
CA MET A 232 6.62 -21.43 13.70
C MET A 232 8.11 -21.56 13.37
N ALA A 233 8.93 -20.60 13.79
CA ALA A 233 10.39 -20.65 13.62
C ALA A 233 10.97 -21.91 14.26
N ASN A 234 10.63 -22.19 15.52
CA ASN A 234 11.10 -23.39 16.22
C ASN A 234 10.69 -24.69 15.49
N GLN A 235 9.45 -24.76 14.99
CA GLN A 235 8.96 -25.92 14.25
C GLN A 235 9.68 -26.11 12.92
N ILE A 236 9.91 -25.02 12.17
CA ILE A 236 10.66 -25.05 10.91
C ILE A 236 12.10 -25.49 11.16
N GLU A 237 12.75 -24.96 12.18
CA GLU A 237 14.12 -25.35 12.57
C GLU A 237 14.19 -26.83 12.98
N ALA A 238 13.19 -27.32 13.73
CA ALA A 238 13.10 -28.72 14.14
C ALA A 238 12.90 -29.66 12.94
N LEU A 239 12.00 -29.30 12.00
CA LEU A 239 11.71 -30.08 10.79
C LEU A 239 12.89 -30.06 9.81
N ALA A 240 13.59 -28.92 9.68
CA ALA A 240 14.75 -28.81 8.81
C ALA A 240 15.97 -29.56 9.38
N GLY A 241 16.15 -29.55 10.70
CA GLY A 241 17.29 -30.18 11.35
C GLY A 241 18.63 -29.67 10.80
N PRO A 242 19.47 -30.53 10.20
CA PRO A 242 20.76 -30.12 9.62
C PRO A 242 20.63 -29.58 8.19
N TYR A 243 19.46 -29.64 7.57
CA TYR A 243 19.26 -29.29 6.17
C TYR A 243 19.01 -27.79 5.98
N PRO A 244 19.37 -27.22 4.83
CA PRO A 244 19.21 -25.79 4.59
C PRO A 244 17.73 -25.39 4.50
N ILE A 245 17.44 -24.20 5.04
CA ILE A 245 16.14 -23.55 4.96
C ILE A 245 16.23 -22.47 3.88
N TYR A 246 15.24 -22.43 3.00
CA TYR A 246 15.05 -21.43 1.97
C TYR A 246 13.68 -20.77 2.12
N THR A 247 13.51 -19.62 1.48
CA THR A 247 12.21 -18.95 1.43
C THR A 247 11.87 -18.51 0.01
N LEU A 248 10.61 -18.71 -0.37
CA LEU A 248 9.94 -18.04 -1.47
C LEU A 248 8.82 -17.12 -0.96
N ASN A 249 8.50 -17.19 0.34
CA ASN A 249 7.42 -16.46 0.96
C ASN A 249 7.90 -15.08 1.46
N TRP A 250 7.71 -14.08 0.61
CA TRP A 250 8.02 -12.67 0.88
C TRP A 250 6.86 -11.91 1.55
N SER A 251 5.87 -12.61 2.10
CA SER A 251 4.82 -11.96 2.90
C SER A 251 5.38 -11.44 4.23
N SER A 252 4.61 -10.58 4.90
CA SER A 252 4.94 -10.11 6.26
C SER A 252 5.17 -11.28 7.23
N VAL A 253 4.46 -12.40 7.05
CA VAL A 253 4.53 -13.57 7.92
C VAL A 253 5.82 -14.33 7.68
N GLY A 254 6.06 -14.69 6.41
CA GLY A 254 7.26 -15.41 5.98
C GLY A 254 8.53 -14.66 6.35
N LEU A 255 8.58 -13.35 6.08
CA LEU A 255 9.71 -12.49 6.44
C LEU A 255 9.91 -12.37 7.95
N SER A 256 8.84 -12.33 8.75
CA SER A 256 8.97 -12.25 10.21
C SER A 256 9.55 -13.54 10.80
N VAL A 257 9.11 -14.69 10.27
CA VAL A 257 9.63 -16.00 10.70
C VAL A 257 11.07 -16.20 10.25
N VAL A 258 11.39 -15.87 8.99
CA VAL A 258 12.76 -15.91 8.46
C VAL A 258 13.69 -15.01 9.27
N ALA A 259 13.31 -13.76 9.50
CA ALA A 259 14.11 -12.82 10.29
C ALA A 259 14.34 -13.33 11.72
N LEU A 260 13.36 -14.01 12.32
CA LEU A 260 13.51 -14.59 13.64
C LEU A 260 14.51 -15.76 13.64
N ILE A 261 14.45 -16.65 12.65
CA ILE A 261 15.43 -17.74 12.49
C ILE A 261 16.85 -17.16 12.28
N ASP A 262 17.01 -16.24 11.34
CA ASP A 262 18.31 -15.60 11.05
C ASP A 262 18.87 -14.88 12.29
N SER A 263 18.01 -14.20 13.06
CA SER A 263 18.42 -13.49 14.29
C SER A 263 18.90 -14.41 15.42
N ARG A 264 18.57 -15.71 15.37
CA ARG A 264 19.05 -16.72 16.32
C ARG A 264 20.36 -17.37 15.87
N HIS A 265 20.67 -17.29 14.58
CA HIS A 265 21.77 -17.99 13.91
C HIS A 265 22.64 -17.06 13.06
N PHE A 266 23.19 -16.02 13.66
CA PHE A 266 24.13 -15.10 12.99
C PHE A 266 25.43 -15.78 12.52
N ASP A 267 25.70 -16.99 12.98
CA ASP A 267 26.83 -17.84 12.59
C ASP A 267 26.61 -18.58 11.26
N ARG A 268 25.38 -18.56 10.72
CA ARG A 268 25.01 -19.24 9.48
C ARG A 268 24.71 -18.24 8.37
N PRO A 269 24.81 -18.65 7.08
CA PRO A 269 24.32 -17.84 5.98
C PRO A 269 22.82 -17.53 6.18
N ALA A 270 22.43 -16.28 5.89
CA ALA A 270 21.04 -15.87 5.94
C ALA A 270 20.17 -16.75 5.03
N ILE A 271 18.91 -16.95 5.41
CA ILE A 271 17.94 -17.65 4.57
C ILE A 271 17.73 -16.85 3.27
N VAL A 272 17.91 -17.54 2.14
CA VAL A 272 17.80 -16.96 0.80
C VAL A 272 16.79 -17.73 -0.04
N ASN A 273 16.53 -17.23 -1.26
CA ASN A 273 15.82 -17.99 -2.28
C ASN A 273 16.50 -19.35 -2.52
N PRO A 274 15.72 -20.43 -2.77
CA PRO A 274 16.30 -21.72 -3.12
C PRO A 274 17.08 -21.60 -4.45
N PRO A 275 18.29 -22.17 -4.55
CA PRO A 275 19.01 -22.18 -5.82
C PRO A 275 18.25 -23.05 -6.82
N SER A 276 18.44 -22.78 -8.12
CA SER A 276 17.74 -23.49 -9.21
C SER A 276 17.91 -25.02 -9.16
N ARG A 277 18.99 -25.50 -8.54
CA ARG A 277 19.25 -26.91 -8.26
C ARG A 277 19.68 -27.07 -6.80
N PHE A 278 18.87 -27.74 -6.00
CA PHE A 278 19.23 -28.25 -4.67
C PHE A 278 18.66 -29.66 -4.48
N THR A 279 19.35 -30.46 -3.67
CA THR A 279 19.00 -31.87 -3.44
C THR A 279 18.15 -32.04 -2.19
N ASP A 280 18.50 -31.32 -1.12
CA ASP A 280 17.89 -31.43 0.20
C ASP A 280 17.64 -30.04 0.77
N GLY A 281 16.47 -29.84 1.39
CA GLY A 281 16.15 -28.59 2.05
C GLY A 281 14.66 -28.40 2.28
N LEU A 282 14.34 -27.41 3.11
CA LEU A 282 12.99 -26.97 3.42
C LEU A 282 12.76 -25.58 2.83
N VAL A 283 11.62 -25.36 2.18
CA VAL A 283 11.27 -24.08 1.54
C VAL A 283 9.99 -23.54 2.14
N ILE A 284 10.07 -22.34 2.71
CA ILE A 284 8.89 -21.58 3.16
C ILE A 284 8.24 -20.95 1.92
N ALA A 285 7.03 -21.35 1.56
CA ALA A 285 6.35 -20.97 0.31
C ALA A 285 5.04 -20.22 0.55
N PHE A 286 4.49 -19.58 -0.49
CA PHE A 286 3.12 -19.03 -0.46
C PHE A 286 2.10 -20.13 -0.73
N THR A 287 2.41 -20.99 -1.69
CA THR A 287 1.53 -22.08 -2.13
C THR A 287 2.35 -23.35 -2.32
N PRO A 288 1.73 -24.54 -2.22
CA PRO A 288 2.41 -25.81 -2.45
C PRO A 288 2.81 -26.02 -3.92
N ARG A 289 2.40 -25.12 -4.83
CA ARG A 289 2.72 -25.17 -6.27
C ARG A 289 3.92 -24.31 -6.65
N ASP A 290 4.39 -23.44 -5.76
CA ASP A 290 5.48 -22.49 -6.03
C ASP A 290 6.78 -23.21 -6.42
N LEU A 291 6.96 -24.45 -5.95
CA LEU A 291 8.15 -25.23 -6.24
C LEU A 291 7.80 -26.73 -6.40
N PRO A 292 8.37 -27.44 -7.40
CA PRO A 292 8.37 -28.90 -7.40
C PRO A 292 9.14 -29.43 -6.18
N GLY A 293 8.41 -29.95 -5.20
CA GLY A 293 8.94 -30.67 -4.03
C GLY A 293 8.48 -32.13 -3.98
N ASN A 294 9.06 -32.90 -3.07
CA ASN A 294 8.67 -34.29 -2.84
C ASN A 294 7.53 -34.41 -1.81
N GLY A 295 7.26 -33.33 -1.07
CA GLY A 295 6.12 -33.22 -0.16
C GLY A 295 5.88 -31.79 0.31
N TRP A 296 4.74 -31.58 0.96
CA TRP A 296 4.32 -30.29 1.49
C TRP A 296 3.61 -30.46 2.84
N ALA A 297 3.58 -29.39 3.62
CA ALA A 297 2.82 -29.31 4.86
C ALA A 297 2.36 -27.89 5.12
N GLU A 298 1.29 -27.74 5.89
CA GLU A 298 0.80 -26.45 6.35
C GLU A 298 1.19 -26.26 7.82
N LEU A 299 1.79 -25.11 8.11
CA LEU A 299 2.00 -24.65 9.47
C LEU A 299 0.87 -23.71 9.84
N GLU A 300 -0.07 -24.20 10.65
CA GLU A 300 -1.13 -23.38 11.22
C GLU A 300 -0.58 -22.47 12.32
N GLY A 301 -0.69 -21.16 12.10
CA GLY A 301 -0.71 -20.17 13.16
C GLY A 301 -2.14 -19.80 13.52
N GLN A 302 -2.36 -19.35 14.76
CA GLN A 302 -3.69 -18.94 15.23
C GLN A 302 -4.36 -17.83 14.39
N ALA A 303 -3.62 -17.17 13.48
CA ALA A 303 -4.15 -16.12 12.60
C ALA A 303 -3.63 -16.17 11.15
N GLU A 304 -2.55 -16.89 10.85
CA GLU A 304 -1.86 -16.86 9.55
C GLU A 304 -1.29 -18.26 9.25
N GLN A 305 -1.42 -18.74 8.01
CA GLN A 305 -0.90 -20.04 7.56
C GLN A 305 0.42 -19.84 6.78
N LEU A 306 1.40 -20.70 7.05
CA LEU A 306 2.63 -20.79 6.26
C LEU A 306 2.71 -22.15 5.58
N MET A 307 3.02 -22.14 4.28
CA MET A 307 3.25 -23.38 3.53
C MET A 307 4.72 -23.78 3.63
N LEU A 308 4.98 -25.06 3.83
CA LEU A 308 6.31 -25.64 3.74
C LEU A 308 6.36 -26.64 2.59
N ILE A 309 7.42 -26.55 1.78
CA ILE A 309 7.74 -27.53 0.74
C ILE A 309 9.07 -28.18 1.10
N CYS A 310 9.07 -29.50 1.21
CA CYS A 310 10.30 -30.25 1.47
C CYS A 310 10.88 -30.79 0.16
N ARG A 311 12.20 -30.98 0.13
CA ARG A 311 12.91 -31.71 -0.93
C ARG A 311 13.97 -32.62 -0.35
N GLY A 312 14.14 -33.79 -0.96
CA GLY A 312 15.16 -34.75 -0.57
C GLY A 312 14.84 -35.42 0.77
N LYS A 313 15.86 -35.61 1.60
CA LYS A 313 15.80 -36.37 2.86
C LYS A 313 14.93 -35.70 3.92
N VAL A 314 14.75 -34.38 3.86
CA VAL A 314 13.84 -33.64 4.75
C VAL A 314 12.41 -34.16 4.66
N CYS A 315 12.00 -34.66 3.49
CA CYS A 315 10.65 -35.19 3.27
C CYS A 315 10.38 -36.55 3.91
N ALA A 316 11.39 -37.19 4.50
CA ALA A 316 11.18 -38.44 5.22
C ALA A 316 10.45 -38.23 6.57
N ASP A 317 10.33 -36.98 7.03
CA ASP A 317 9.56 -36.66 8.21
C ASP A 317 8.05 -36.86 7.95
N PRO A 318 7.33 -37.62 8.80
CA PRO A 318 5.90 -37.89 8.63
C PRO A 318 5.01 -36.65 8.71
N PHE A 319 5.55 -35.50 9.12
CA PHE A 319 4.87 -34.22 9.05
C PHE A 319 4.53 -33.79 7.61
N PHE A 320 5.31 -34.24 6.61
CA PHE A 320 5.07 -33.87 5.21
C PHE A 320 4.15 -34.86 4.50
N HIS A 321 3.15 -34.33 3.79
CA HIS A 321 2.34 -35.10 2.87
C HIS A 321 3.14 -35.41 1.60
N SER A 322 3.09 -36.66 1.14
CA SER A 322 3.78 -37.11 -0.07
C SER A 322 3.11 -36.56 -1.33
N GLY A 323 3.89 -36.03 -2.28
CA GLY A 323 3.39 -35.54 -3.58
C GLY A 323 2.88 -34.10 -3.54
N ARG A 324 2.35 -33.57 -4.65
CA ARG A 324 1.71 -32.24 -4.73
C ARG A 324 0.22 -32.35 -4.35
N PRO A 325 -0.40 -31.32 -3.74
CA PRO A 325 -1.83 -31.31 -3.44
C PRO A 325 -2.71 -31.24 -4.69
#